data_AF-A0A7S2NWG9-F1
#
_entry.id   AF-A0A7S2NWG9-F1
#
_cell.length_a   1.000
_cell.length_b   1.000
_cell.length_c   1.000
_cell.angle_alpha   90.00
_cell.angle_beta   90.00
_cell.angle_gamma   90.00
#
_symmetry.space_group_name_H-M   'P 1'
#
loop_
_entity.id
_entity.type
_entity.pdbx_description
1 polymer ?
#
loop_
_entity_poly.entity_id
_entity_poly.type
_entity_poly.pdbx_seq_one_letter_code
_entity_poly.pdbx_strand_id
1 'polypeptide(L)'
;QYNQMLAETLAIAAKRRIPMLVSNPDKVRPDEGLPPMPGAIADQYEAALGGGQTATDLVKRIGKPFKEVYDLALCSSQDEASSACMVGDALETDVTGGNSIGCTTVWVINDGIHGPDVLEKGEGNYEDGVAEVLSCFNEARVKAKGGDDSAKVMPT
;
A
#
# COMPACT_ATOMS: atom_id res chain seq x y z
N GLN A 1 -27.39 0.40 6.09
CA GLN A 1 -27.57 -0.95 6.67
C GLN A 1 -26.30 -1.80 6.57
N TYR A 2 -25.70 -1.96 5.38
CA TYR A 2 -24.47 -2.75 5.19
C TYR A 2 -23.30 -2.34 6.10
N ASN A 3 -22.88 -1.06 6.07
CA ASN A 3 -21.74 -0.59 6.85
C ASN A 3 -21.91 -0.81 8.37
N GLN A 4 -23.13 -0.65 8.87
CA GLN A 4 -23.44 -0.90 10.28
C GLN A 4 -23.29 -2.39 10.63
N MET A 5 -23.85 -3.29 9.82
CA MET A 5 -23.72 -4.73 10.02
C MET A 5 -22.26 -5.19 9.96
N LEU A 6 -21.49 -4.65 9.02
CA LEU A 6 -20.05 -4.93 8.91
C LEU A 6 -19.32 -4.48 10.19
N ALA A 7 -19.53 -3.25 10.65
CA ALA A 7 -18.89 -2.73 11.86
C ALA A 7 -19.26 -3.56 13.11
N GLU A 8 -20.53 -3.93 13.27
CA GLU A 8 -20.99 -4.79 14.37
C GLU A 8 -20.33 -6.18 14.32
N THR A 9 -20.23 -6.76 13.13
CA THR A 9 -19.57 -8.05 12.91
C THR A 9 -18.07 -7.99 13.25
N LEU A 10 -17.37 -6.95 12.79
CA LEU A 10 -15.95 -6.73 13.11
C LEU A 10 -15.75 -6.52 14.61
N ALA A 11 -16.63 -5.79 15.29
CA ALA A 11 -16.55 -5.61 16.74
C ALA A 11 -16.73 -6.92 17.52
N ILE A 12 -17.63 -7.80 17.07
CA ILE A 12 -17.80 -9.14 17.65
C ILE A 12 -16.54 -9.99 17.43
N ALA A 13 -15.99 -9.99 16.21
CA ALA A 13 -14.77 -10.71 15.88
C ALA A 13 -13.56 -10.18 16.66
N ALA A 14 -13.48 -8.87 16.91
CA ALA A 14 -12.39 -8.24 17.65
C ALA A 14 -12.43 -8.62 19.13
N LYS A 15 -13.62 -8.61 19.76
CA LYS A 15 -13.83 -9.12 21.13
C LYS A 15 -13.40 -10.58 21.29
N ARG A 16 -13.55 -11.38 20.23
CA ARG A 16 -13.14 -12.80 20.19
C ARG A 16 -11.69 -13.01 19.72
N ARG A 17 -10.97 -11.94 19.35
CA ARG A 17 -9.58 -12.00 18.85
C ARG A 17 -9.39 -12.97 17.68
N ILE A 18 -10.31 -12.96 16.73
CA ILE A 18 -10.25 -13.85 15.55
C ILE A 18 -9.13 -13.40 14.60
N PRO A 19 -8.14 -14.26 14.27
CA PRO A 19 -7.14 -13.90 13.28
C PRO A 19 -7.76 -13.59 11.91
N MET A 20 -7.27 -12.55 11.25
CA MET A 20 -7.72 -12.11 9.93
C MET A 20 -6.58 -12.22 8.93
N LEU A 21 -6.81 -12.97 7.84
CA LEU A 21 -5.94 -13.00 6.68
C LEU A 21 -6.50 -12.09 5.59
N VAL A 22 -5.74 -11.09 5.19
CA VAL A 22 -6.12 -10.09 4.19
C VAL A 22 -5.34 -10.39 2.92
N SER A 23 -5.97 -11.09 1.97
CA SER A 23 -5.33 -11.51 0.71
C SER A 23 -5.29 -10.44 -0.37
N ASN A 24 -5.94 -9.30 -0.15
CA ASN A 24 -5.82 -8.11 -0.97
C ASN A 24 -5.75 -6.88 -0.04
N PRO A 25 -4.57 -6.26 0.12
CA PRO A 25 -4.36 -5.16 1.06
C PRO A 25 -4.81 -3.80 0.52
N ASP A 26 -5.33 -3.72 -0.72
CA ASP A 26 -5.80 -2.48 -1.32
C ASP A 26 -6.93 -1.87 -0.48
N LYS A 27 -6.89 -0.55 -0.37
CA LYS A 27 -7.83 0.22 0.46
C LYS A 27 -8.86 0.98 -0.36
N VAL A 28 -8.44 1.47 -1.52
CA VAL A 28 -9.25 2.31 -2.41
C VAL A 28 -9.48 1.54 -3.70
N ARG A 29 -10.69 1.66 -4.25
CA ARG A 29 -11.02 1.19 -5.58
C ARG A 29 -11.47 2.38 -6.44
N PRO A 30 -11.22 2.37 -7.75
CA PRO A 30 -11.59 3.48 -8.62
C PRO A 30 -13.12 3.69 -8.74
N ASP A 31 -13.93 2.62 -8.70
CA ASP A 31 -15.38 2.77 -8.91
C ASP A 31 -16.15 3.07 -7.61
N GLU A 32 -17.01 4.09 -7.69
CA GLU A 32 -17.92 4.47 -6.62
C GLU A 32 -19.07 3.48 -6.39
N GLY A 33 -19.64 3.50 -5.19
CA GLY A 33 -20.87 2.76 -4.87
C GLY A 33 -20.68 1.26 -4.57
N LEU A 34 -19.44 0.75 -4.61
CA LEU A 34 -19.13 -0.63 -4.28
C LEU A 34 -18.66 -0.82 -2.83
N PRO A 35 -18.76 -2.05 -2.29
CA PRO A 35 -18.28 -2.36 -0.93
C PRO A 35 -16.80 -2.00 -0.72
N PRO A 36 -16.38 -1.75 0.54
CA PRO A 36 -14.98 -1.43 0.84
C PRO A 36 -14.04 -2.57 0.41
N MET A 37 -12.85 -2.20 -0.07
CA MET A 37 -11.80 -3.16 -0.40
C MET A 37 -11.28 -3.88 0.85
N PRO A 38 -10.71 -5.09 0.73
CA PRO A 38 -10.35 -5.88 1.91
C PRO A 38 -9.30 -5.21 2.81
N GLY A 39 -8.40 -4.39 2.27
CA GLY A 39 -7.48 -3.57 3.06
C GLY A 39 -8.18 -2.52 3.92
N ALA A 40 -9.26 -1.91 3.43
CA ALA A 40 -10.07 -0.96 4.21
C ALA A 40 -10.88 -1.66 5.32
N ILE A 41 -11.35 -2.89 5.06
CA ILE A 41 -11.98 -3.73 6.09
C ILE A 41 -10.97 -4.10 7.18
N ALA A 42 -9.73 -4.42 6.79
CA ALA A 42 -8.65 -4.71 7.72
C ALA A 42 -8.30 -3.52 8.61
N ASP A 43 -8.23 -2.30 8.06
CA ASP A 43 -8.01 -1.07 8.84
C ASP A 43 -9.10 -0.89 9.92
N GLN A 44 -10.37 -1.13 9.57
CA GLN A 44 -11.48 -1.08 10.54
C GLN A 44 -11.36 -2.17 11.61
N TYR A 45 -10.89 -3.36 11.24
CA TYR A 45 -10.70 -4.46 12.17
C TYR A 45 -9.54 -4.21 13.15
N GLU A 46 -8.41 -3.71 12.66
CA GLU A 46 -7.27 -3.30 13.47
C GLU A 46 -7.67 -2.20 14.48
N ALA A 47 -8.47 -1.23 14.04
CA ALA A 47 -9.02 -0.20 14.94
C ALA A 47 -9.95 -0.81 16.00
N ALA A 48 -10.82 -1.75 15.63
CA ALA A 48 -11.71 -2.46 16.57
C ALA A 48 -10.94 -3.34 17.58
N LEU A 49 -9.75 -3.82 17.22
CA LEU A 49 -8.82 -4.53 18.11
C LEU A 49 -8.07 -3.59 19.08
N GLY A 50 -8.23 -2.27 18.93
CA GLY A 50 -7.51 -1.26 19.71
C GLY A 50 -6.13 -0.90 19.15
N GLY A 51 -5.80 -1.35 17.94
CA GLY A 51 -4.52 -1.08 17.28
C GLY A 51 -3.31 -1.75 17.94
N GLY A 52 -2.13 -1.18 17.66
CA GLY A 52 -0.86 -1.59 18.26
C GLY A 52 -0.44 -3.03 17.94
N GLN A 53 0.38 -3.62 18.82
CA GLN A 53 0.95 -4.95 18.62
C GLN A 53 -0.12 -6.04 18.52
N THR A 54 -1.17 -5.95 19.34
CA THR A 54 -2.30 -6.90 19.31
C THR A 54 -2.93 -6.99 17.92
N ALA A 55 -3.18 -5.83 17.29
CA ALA A 55 -3.75 -5.81 15.94
C ALA A 55 -2.77 -6.39 14.91
N THR A 56 -1.49 -6.07 15.04
CA THR A 56 -0.42 -6.54 14.14
C THR A 56 -0.26 -8.07 14.18
N ASP A 57 -0.42 -8.68 15.36
CA ASP A 57 -0.28 -10.14 15.52
C ASP A 57 -1.48 -10.92 14.96
N LEU A 58 -2.67 -10.31 14.98
CA LEU A 58 -3.92 -10.96 14.55
C LEU A 58 -4.26 -10.68 13.08
N VAL A 59 -3.74 -9.62 12.49
CA VAL A 59 -4.04 -9.22 11.11
C VAL A 59 -2.82 -9.45 10.23
N LYS A 60 -2.88 -10.48 9.41
CA LYS A 60 -1.85 -10.77 8.40
C LYS A 60 -2.29 -10.26 7.04
N ARG A 61 -1.55 -9.31 6.48
CA ARG A 61 -1.76 -8.83 5.11
C ARG A 61 -0.83 -9.54 4.15
N ILE A 62 -1.37 -9.98 3.01
CA ILE A 62 -0.65 -10.63 1.91
C ILE A 62 -1.02 -9.89 0.62
N GLY A 63 -0.02 -9.48 -0.14
CA GLY A 63 -0.15 -8.64 -1.33
C GLY A 63 0.86 -7.50 -1.28
N LYS A 64 0.84 -6.59 -2.25
CA LYS A 64 1.76 -5.44 -2.27
C LYS A 64 1.37 -4.43 -1.17
N PRO A 65 2.31 -3.80 -0.46
CA PRO A 65 3.77 -3.85 -0.61
C PRO A 65 4.45 -4.92 0.27
N PHE A 66 3.73 -5.90 0.82
CA PHE A 66 4.28 -6.88 1.76
C PHE A 66 5.21 -7.88 1.07
N LYS A 67 6.31 -8.25 1.75
CA LYS A 67 7.42 -9.05 1.20
C LYS A 67 6.96 -10.39 0.61
N GLU A 68 5.96 -11.02 1.22
CA GLU A 68 5.49 -12.35 0.86
C GLU A 68 5.06 -12.47 -0.61
N VAL A 69 4.44 -11.43 -1.17
CA VAL A 69 4.01 -11.47 -2.58
C VAL A 69 5.22 -11.47 -3.53
N TYR A 70 6.27 -10.75 -3.15
CA TYR A 70 7.50 -10.68 -3.93
C TYR A 70 8.33 -11.97 -3.79
N ASP A 71 8.40 -12.54 -2.59
CA ASP A 71 9.05 -13.83 -2.37
C ASP A 71 8.42 -14.93 -3.22
N LEU A 72 7.08 -14.96 -3.29
CA LEU A 72 6.35 -15.88 -4.15
C LEU A 72 6.63 -15.63 -5.64
N ALA A 73 6.66 -14.36 -6.06
CA ALA A 73 6.93 -14.00 -7.46
C ALA A 73 8.35 -14.38 -7.89
N LEU A 74 9.34 -14.20 -7.02
CA LEU A 74 10.75 -14.48 -7.27
C LEU A 74 11.13 -15.95 -6.99
N CYS A 75 10.27 -16.73 -6.34
CA CYS A 75 10.61 -18.11 -5.93
C CYS A 75 10.98 -19.02 -7.11
N SER A 76 10.42 -18.78 -8.30
CA SER A 76 10.66 -19.60 -9.50
C SER A 76 11.89 -19.17 -10.29
N SER A 77 12.31 -17.92 -10.17
CA SER A 77 13.57 -17.42 -10.72
C SER A 77 14.66 -17.66 -9.69
N GLN A 78 15.76 -18.34 -10.02
CA GLN A 78 16.95 -18.35 -9.15
C GLN A 78 17.64 -16.97 -9.08
N ASP A 79 16.92 -15.92 -9.47
CA ASP A 79 17.39 -14.58 -9.67
C ASP A 79 17.25 -13.80 -8.37
N GLU A 80 18.25 -12.97 -8.11
CA GLU A 80 18.23 -12.02 -7.02
C GLU A 80 17.18 -10.93 -7.29
N ALA A 81 16.63 -10.33 -6.23
CA ALA A 81 15.68 -9.21 -6.37
C ALA A 81 16.25 -8.07 -7.24
N SER A 82 17.56 -7.84 -7.19
CA SER A 82 18.26 -6.83 -7.99
C SER A 82 18.21 -7.06 -9.51
N SER A 83 17.96 -8.30 -9.94
CA SER A 83 17.78 -8.66 -11.36
C SER A 83 16.33 -8.57 -11.82
N ALA A 84 15.39 -8.28 -10.92
CA ALA A 84 13.98 -8.11 -11.25
C ALA A 84 13.57 -6.63 -11.31
N CYS A 85 12.53 -6.38 -12.11
CA CYS A 85 11.90 -5.07 -12.22
C CYS A 85 10.44 -5.17 -11.77
N MET A 86 10.07 -4.38 -10.76
CA MET A 86 8.67 -4.18 -10.38
C MET A 86 8.08 -3.06 -11.25
N VAL A 87 7.00 -3.35 -11.97
CA VAL A 87 6.31 -2.39 -12.82
C VAL A 87 4.90 -2.20 -12.27
N GLY A 88 4.50 -0.96 -12.05
CA GLY A 88 3.17 -0.66 -11.55
C GLY A 88 2.92 0.84 -11.43
N ASP A 89 1.69 1.20 -11.11
CA ASP A 89 1.19 2.57 -11.16
C ASP A 89 1.05 3.22 -9.78
N ALA A 90 1.12 2.45 -8.70
CA ALA A 90 0.89 2.92 -7.34
C ALA A 90 2.19 3.06 -6.52
N LEU A 91 2.46 4.28 -6.03
CA LEU A 91 3.61 4.56 -5.17
C LEU A 91 3.58 3.76 -3.85
N GLU A 92 2.40 3.66 -3.23
CA GLU A 92 2.16 3.02 -1.93
C GLU A 92 2.41 1.51 -1.94
N THR A 93 2.14 0.85 -3.07
CA THR A 93 2.14 -0.61 -3.17
C THR A 93 3.25 -1.11 -4.09
N ASP A 94 3.26 -0.71 -5.36
CA ASP A 94 4.20 -1.19 -6.38
C ASP A 94 5.61 -0.67 -6.14
N VAL A 95 5.76 0.66 -6.16
CA VAL A 95 7.06 1.31 -6.06
C VAL A 95 7.64 1.13 -4.66
N THR A 96 6.82 1.29 -3.61
CA THR A 96 7.25 1.02 -2.22
C THR A 96 7.67 -0.42 -2.03
N GLY A 97 6.85 -1.38 -2.49
CA GLY A 97 7.13 -2.79 -2.25
C GLY A 97 8.35 -3.27 -3.04
N GLY A 98 8.47 -2.92 -4.32
CA GLY A 98 9.62 -3.23 -5.14
C GLY A 98 10.93 -2.67 -4.57
N ASN A 99 10.94 -1.40 -4.16
CA ASN A 99 12.12 -0.80 -3.51
C ASN A 99 12.46 -1.47 -2.17
N SER A 100 11.45 -1.89 -1.40
CA SER A 100 11.67 -2.51 -0.09
C SER A 100 12.39 -3.86 -0.16
N ILE A 101 12.24 -4.58 -1.28
CA ILE A 101 12.90 -5.86 -1.50
C ILE A 101 14.15 -5.76 -2.40
N GLY A 102 14.46 -4.57 -2.91
CA GLY A 102 15.66 -4.31 -3.71
C GLY A 102 15.49 -4.51 -5.22
N CYS A 103 14.26 -4.55 -5.73
CA CYS A 103 14.01 -4.51 -7.17
C CYS A 103 14.25 -3.11 -7.74
N THR A 104 14.58 -3.06 -9.03
CA THR A 104 14.37 -1.84 -9.82
C THR A 104 12.85 -1.61 -9.92
N THR A 105 12.40 -0.36 -9.86
CA THR A 105 10.97 -0.03 -9.99
C THR A 105 10.72 0.88 -11.18
N VAL A 106 9.70 0.57 -11.98
CA VAL A 106 9.20 1.41 -13.06
C VAL A 106 7.79 1.87 -12.69
N TRP A 107 7.62 3.18 -12.56
CA TRP A 107 6.36 3.81 -12.20
C TRP A 107 5.58 4.20 -13.45
N VAL A 108 4.37 3.65 -13.59
CA VAL A 108 3.46 3.90 -14.72
C VAL A 108 2.58 5.11 -14.38
N ILE A 109 2.66 6.16 -15.22
CA ILE A 109 2.01 7.45 -14.95
C ILE A 109 0.72 7.66 -15.75
N ASN A 110 0.80 7.64 -17.08
CA ASN A 110 -0.25 8.20 -17.95
C ASN A 110 -1.63 7.55 -17.76
N ASP A 111 -1.65 6.23 -17.59
CA ASP A 111 -2.83 5.40 -17.31
C ASP A 111 -2.86 4.90 -15.87
N GLY A 112 -1.94 5.38 -15.03
CA GLY A 112 -1.80 5.01 -13.64
C GLY A 112 -2.65 5.83 -12.68
N ILE A 113 -2.88 5.32 -11.48
CA ILE A 113 -3.71 6.00 -10.46
C ILE A 113 -3.23 7.42 -10.11
N HIS A 114 -1.92 7.70 -10.20
CA HIS A 114 -1.32 8.98 -9.87
C HIS A 114 -1.23 9.94 -11.08
N GLY A 115 -1.67 9.52 -12.27
CA GLY A 115 -1.64 10.33 -13.49
C GLY A 115 -2.35 11.68 -13.34
N PRO A 116 -3.57 11.76 -12.77
CA PRO A 116 -4.24 13.03 -12.50
C PRO A 116 -3.44 13.96 -11.59
N ASP A 117 -2.83 13.44 -10.52
CA ASP A 117 -2.05 14.23 -9.57
C ASP A 117 -0.77 14.80 -10.21
N VAL A 118 -0.11 14.00 -11.05
CA VAL A 118 1.07 14.44 -11.82
C VAL A 118 0.70 15.58 -12.77
N LEU A 119 -0.42 15.46 -13.49
CA LEU A 119 -0.87 16.51 -14.42
C LEU A 119 -1.25 17.81 -13.67
N GLU A 120 -1.96 17.69 -12.55
CA GLU A 120 -2.37 18.83 -11.74
C GLU A 120 -1.16 19.57 -11.15
N LYS A 121 -0.25 18.83 -10.48
CA LYS A 121 0.91 19.42 -9.79
C LYS A 121 1.98 19.96 -10.73
N GLY A 122 2.10 19.36 -11.91
CA GLY A 122 3.04 19.80 -12.93
C GLY A 122 2.55 20.98 -13.76
N GLU A 123 1.30 21.45 -13.58
CA GLU A 123 0.66 22.44 -14.44
C GLU A 123 0.78 22.08 -15.95
N GLY A 124 0.75 20.78 -16.26
CA GLY A 124 0.95 20.23 -17.60
C GLY A 124 2.38 19.84 -17.97
N ASN A 125 3.39 20.10 -17.12
CA ASN A 125 4.74 19.54 -17.25
C ASN A 125 4.85 18.21 -16.47
N TYR A 126 5.09 17.11 -17.19
CA TYR A 126 5.22 15.78 -16.59
C TYR A 126 6.43 15.63 -15.67
N GLU A 127 7.58 16.21 -16.00
CA GLU A 127 8.80 16.07 -15.20
C GLU A 127 8.64 16.75 -13.84
N ASP A 128 8.13 17.98 -13.84
CA ASP A 128 7.86 18.74 -12.62
C ASP A 128 6.76 18.06 -11.80
N GLY A 129 5.70 17.55 -12.45
CA GLY A 129 4.61 16.84 -11.80
C GLY A 129 5.06 15.54 -11.11
N VAL A 130 5.89 14.74 -11.79
CA VAL A 130 6.48 13.52 -11.23
C VAL A 130 7.36 13.86 -10.02
N ALA A 131 8.23 14.86 -10.13
CA ALA A 131 9.10 15.28 -9.04
C ALA A 131 8.30 15.75 -7.82
N GLU A 132 7.25 16.56 -8.04
CA GLU A 132 6.43 17.12 -6.96
C GLU A 132 5.57 16.06 -6.27
N VAL A 133 4.94 15.16 -7.03
CA VAL A 133 4.17 14.03 -6.45
C VAL A 133 5.10 13.14 -5.62
N LEU A 134 6.27 12.80 -6.15
CA LEU A 134 7.23 11.95 -5.44
C LEU A 134 7.77 12.63 -4.18
N SER A 135 8.06 13.93 -4.25
CA SER A 135 8.48 14.74 -3.10
C SER A 135 7.40 14.73 -2.01
N CYS A 136 6.15 15.07 -2.37
CA CYS A 136 5.00 15.03 -1.47
C CYS A 136 4.83 13.65 -0.80
N PHE A 137 4.93 12.58 -1.59
CA PHE A 137 4.80 11.21 -1.10
C PHE A 137 5.91 10.84 -0.11
N ASN A 138 7.16 11.17 -0.43
CA ASN A 138 8.31 10.91 0.44
C ASN A 138 8.20 11.70 1.76
N GLU A 139 7.83 12.98 1.70
CA GLU A 139 7.62 13.80 2.90
C GLU A 139 6.55 13.22 3.83
N ALA A 140 5.41 12.78 3.26
CA ALA A 140 4.33 12.18 4.03
C ALA A 140 4.80 10.91 4.76
N ARG A 141 5.62 10.08 4.11
CA ARG A 141 6.20 8.87 4.71
C ARG A 141 7.16 9.18 5.85
N VAL A 142 8.03 10.18 5.69
CA VAL A 142 8.97 10.60 6.74
C VAL A 142 8.21 11.10 7.97
N LYS A 143 7.16 11.91 7.76
CA LYS A 143 6.27 12.40 8.82
C LYS A 143 5.57 11.24 9.54
N ALA A 144 5.05 10.26 8.80
CA ALA A 144 4.33 9.11 9.37
C ALA A 144 5.21 8.19 10.23
N LYS A 145 6.52 8.12 9.97
CA LYS A 145 7.49 7.34 10.77
C LYS A 145 8.12 8.10 11.94
N GLY A 146 7.69 9.34 12.21
CA GLY A 146 8.21 10.13 13.33
C GLY A 146 9.60 10.73 13.09
N GLY A 147 10.01 10.92 11.82
CA GLY A 147 11.28 11.60 11.48
C GLY A 147 12.52 10.71 11.48
N ASP A 148 12.37 9.38 11.47
CA ASP A 148 13.49 8.46 11.28
C ASP A 148 13.90 8.39 9.79
N ASP A 149 15.15 8.81 9.51
CA ASP A 149 15.79 8.92 8.19
C ASP A 149 16.03 7.55 7.50
N SER A 150 15.65 6.44 8.15
CA SER A 150 15.74 5.08 7.60
C SER A 150 14.72 4.79 6.48
N ALA A 151 13.75 5.68 6.25
CA ALA A 151 12.93 5.63 5.06
C ALA A 151 13.78 5.98 3.84
N LYS A 152 14.21 4.97 3.08
CA LYS A 152 14.83 5.19 1.77
C LYS A 152 13.92 6.13 0.95
N VAL A 153 14.38 7.36 0.75
CA VAL A 153 13.76 8.31 -0.18
C VAL A 153 13.76 7.64 -1.53
N MET A 154 12.59 7.55 -2.16
CA MET A 154 12.53 7.04 -3.51
C MET A 154 13.29 8.03 -4.41
N PRO A 155 14.30 7.58 -5.17
CA PRO A 155 14.99 8.45 -6.09
C PRO A 155 14.02 8.92 -7.17
N THR A 156 14.20 10.17 -7.59
CA THR A 156 13.59 10.74 -8.81
C THR A 156 14.09 10.00 -10.04
#